data_AF-A0A101FXM4-F1
#
_entry.id   AF-A0A101FXM4-F1
#
_cell.length_a   1.000
_cell.length_b   1.000
_cell.length_c   1.000
_cell.angle_alpha   90.00
_cell.angle_beta   90.00
_cell.angle_gamma   90.00
#
_symmetry.space_group_name_H-M   'P 1'
#
loop_
_entity.id
_entity.type
_entity.pdbx_description
1 polymer ?
#
loop_
_entity_poly.entity_id
_entity_poly.type
_entity_poly.pdbx_seq_one_letter_code
_entity_poly.pdbx_strand_id
1 'polypeptide(L)'
;MDIQTIISRLTLEEKAGLCSGLDNWHTKPVERLQIPSIMVADGPHGLRKEKQSSDGQNFVPSYPATCFPTASALACSWNRDLLYEIGEALAEECLQEGVSVILGPGVNIKRSPLCGRNFEYFSEDPYLCGEVTTSYIRGVQSKGVGTSLKHFAVNNQEYRRMSINAVVDERALREIYLSAFERAVKEAQPWTIMCAYNRLNGDYCSENKHLLTEILRDEWGYTGSVMSDWGAVNERAQALFSGLDLEMPGGNRDNDQKIIRAVQNGKLDEEVLNKSVARLLKLIFSGIQNKKEDFHYDADKHHALARKASAESIVLLKNKDSILPIKPDQKITVIGDFAKIPRYQGYGSSVINPTRLDCALDEMLKYSSRTENITYAQGYLRATPQIREDLVQKACDAARQAQV
;
A
#
# COMPACT_ATOMS: atom_id res chain seq x y z
N MET A 1 3.27 -0.09 32.60
CA MET A 1 4.72 -0.31 32.79
C MET A 1 5.44 0.45 31.70
N ASP A 2 6.56 1.09 32.01
CA ASP A 2 7.41 1.65 30.96
C ASP A 2 8.04 0.53 30.12
N ILE A 3 8.43 0.85 28.88
CA ILE A 3 8.94 -0.13 27.91
C ILE A 3 10.21 -0.83 28.41
N GLN A 4 11.09 -0.14 29.15
CA GLN A 4 12.34 -0.73 29.63
C GLN A 4 12.09 -1.79 30.71
N THR A 5 11.16 -1.52 31.62
CA THR A 5 10.70 -2.50 32.61
C THR A 5 10.06 -3.73 31.95
N ILE A 6 9.36 -3.57 30.83
CA ILE A 6 8.81 -4.71 30.08
C ILE A 6 9.95 -5.53 29.47
N ILE A 7 10.91 -4.87 28.81
CA ILE A 7 12.07 -5.52 28.18
C ILE A 7 12.90 -6.30 29.21
N SER A 8 13.12 -5.75 30.40
CA SER A 8 13.89 -6.43 31.45
C SER A 8 13.18 -7.66 32.01
N ARG A 9 11.86 -7.80 31.78
CA ARG A 9 11.06 -8.93 32.22
C ARG A 9 10.83 -9.97 31.12
N LEU A 10 11.06 -9.62 29.85
CA LEU A 10 10.96 -10.55 28.73
C LEU A 10 12.10 -11.56 28.77
N THR A 11 11.80 -12.84 28.54
CA THR A 11 12.85 -13.84 28.28
C THR A 11 13.45 -13.61 26.89
N LEU A 12 14.61 -14.22 26.62
CA LEU A 12 15.24 -14.14 25.30
C LEU A 12 14.32 -14.69 24.20
N GLU A 13 13.57 -15.74 24.49
CA GLU A 13 12.58 -16.34 23.59
C GLU A 13 11.41 -15.39 23.33
N GLU A 14 10.89 -14.72 24.36
CA GLU A 14 9.82 -13.72 24.20
C GLU A 14 10.30 -12.52 23.37
N LYS A 15 11.55 -12.05 23.59
CA LYS A 15 12.17 -10.98 22.79
C LYS A 15 12.33 -11.37 21.33
N ALA A 16 12.93 -12.54 21.06
CA ALA A 16 13.10 -13.05 19.71
C ALA A 16 11.76 -13.28 19.01
N GLY A 17 10.76 -13.80 19.75
CA GLY A 17 9.42 -14.03 19.25
C GLY A 17 8.73 -12.76 18.78
N LEU A 18 8.84 -11.65 19.51
CA LEU A 18 8.26 -10.35 19.14
C LEU A 18 8.81 -9.81 17.80
N CYS A 19 10.04 -10.17 17.41
CA CYS A 19 10.65 -9.77 16.14
C CYS A 19 10.14 -10.55 14.91
N SER A 20 9.09 -11.35 15.07
CA SER A 20 8.45 -12.10 13.99
C SER A 20 6.91 -12.03 14.13
N GLY A 21 6.20 -12.02 13.01
CA GLY A 21 4.75 -12.12 12.99
C GLY A 21 4.24 -13.39 13.70
N LEU A 22 3.02 -13.33 14.22
CA LEU A 22 2.28 -14.50 14.70
C LEU A 22 1.82 -15.35 13.53
N ASP A 23 1.18 -14.69 12.57
CA ASP A 23 0.63 -15.25 11.35
C ASP A 23 0.88 -14.27 10.18
N ASN A 24 0.08 -14.33 9.13
CA ASN A 24 0.22 -13.43 7.99
C ASN A 24 -0.03 -11.95 8.33
N TRP A 25 -0.77 -11.62 9.39
CA TRP A 25 -1.34 -10.30 9.59
C TRP A 25 -1.21 -9.77 11.02
N HIS A 26 -0.73 -10.56 11.96
CA HIS A 26 -0.71 -10.21 13.38
C HIS A 26 0.70 -10.24 13.97
N THR A 27 0.96 -9.36 14.94
CA THR A 27 2.15 -9.46 15.80
C THR A 27 1.97 -10.54 16.87
N LYS A 28 3.05 -11.12 17.40
CA LYS A 28 2.94 -12.07 18.51
C LYS A 28 2.57 -11.37 19.83
N PRO A 29 1.61 -11.90 20.60
CA PRO A 29 1.34 -11.44 21.96
C PRO A 29 2.34 -12.05 22.96
N VAL A 30 2.45 -11.42 24.13
CA VAL A 30 3.08 -12.01 25.34
C VAL A 30 2.12 -11.83 26.51
N GLU A 31 1.27 -12.82 26.73
CA GLU A 31 0.12 -12.76 27.65
C GLU A 31 0.54 -12.48 29.10
N ARG A 32 1.60 -13.14 29.58
CA ARG A 32 2.15 -12.97 30.94
C ARG A 32 2.49 -11.51 31.26
N LEU A 33 2.91 -10.74 30.25
CA LEU A 33 3.30 -9.34 30.39
C LEU A 33 2.24 -8.39 29.82
N GLN A 34 1.05 -8.89 29.48
CA GLN A 34 -0.05 -8.12 28.91
C GLN A 34 0.36 -7.35 27.64
N ILE A 35 1.24 -7.93 26.82
CA ILE A 35 1.56 -7.40 25.49
C ILE A 35 0.55 -8.00 24.51
N PRO A 36 -0.39 -7.20 23.97
CA PRO A 36 -1.40 -7.70 23.05
C PRO A 36 -0.84 -7.86 21.63
N SER A 37 -1.62 -8.53 20.79
CA SER A 37 -1.39 -8.56 19.35
C SER A 37 -2.09 -7.37 18.66
N ILE A 38 -1.43 -6.82 17.63
CA ILE A 38 -2.04 -5.85 16.71
C ILE A 38 -2.13 -6.47 15.31
N MET A 39 -3.12 -6.02 14.54
CA MET A 39 -3.30 -6.42 13.15
C MET A 39 -2.66 -5.38 12.22
N VAL A 40 -1.93 -5.87 11.22
CA VAL A 40 -1.54 -5.13 10.02
C VAL A 40 -2.37 -5.64 8.85
N ALA A 41 -2.72 -4.79 7.90
CA ALA A 41 -3.49 -5.21 6.73
C ALA A 41 -3.06 -4.45 5.49
N ASP A 42 -3.18 -5.11 4.34
CA ASP A 42 -2.86 -4.49 3.08
C ASP A 42 -3.63 -3.18 2.85
N GLY A 43 -2.89 -2.27 2.23
CA GLY A 43 -3.39 -1.35 1.22
C GLY A 43 -2.51 -1.47 -0.04
N PRO A 44 -2.59 -0.52 -1.00
CA PRO A 44 -2.31 0.87 -0.64
C PRO A 44 -3.40 1.89 -1.01
N HIS A 45 -4.49 1.49 -1.68
CA HIS A 45 -5.54 2.40 -2.15
C HIS A 45 -6.94 1.93 -1.67
N GLY A 46 -6.98 1.44 -0.44
CA GLY A 46 -8.14 0.85 0.21
C GLY A 46 -7.69 -0.16 1.27
N LEU A 47 -8.52 -0.42 2.28
CA LEU A 47 -8.22 -1.44 3.26
C LEU A 47 -8.52 -2.85 2.70
N ARG A 48 -7.55 -3.75 2.76
CA ARG A 48 -7.74 -5.17 2.43
C ARG A 48 -7.57 -6.02 3.67
N LYS A 49 -8.66 -6.21 4.42
CA LYS A 49 -8.72 -7.18 5.52
C LYS A 49 -9.23 -8.51 4.99
N GLU A 50 -8.36 -9.53 5.00
CA GLU A 50 -8.73 -10.89 4.60
C GLU A 50 -9.76 -11.49 5.56
N LYS A 51 -10.77 -12.17 5.01
CA LYS A 51 -11.66 -13.05 5.79
C LYS A 51 -10.87 -14.31 6.12
N GLN A 52 -11.05 -14.92 7.29
CA GLN A 52 -10.41 -16.19 7.56
C GLN A 52 -10.82 -17.22 6.49
N SER A 53 -9.84 -17.78 5.74
CA SER A 53 -10.09 -18.93 4.87
C SER A 53 -9.57 -20.20 5.53
N SER A 54 -10.44 -21.19 5.70
CA SER A 54 -10.09 -22.56 6.09
C SER A 54 -9.37 -23.34 5.00
N ASP A 55 -9.41 -22.85 3.76
CA ASP A 55 -9.03 -23.61 2.58
C ASP A 55 -7.92 -22.82 1.89
N GLY A 56 -6.75 -23.43 1.70
CA GLY A 56 -5.51 -22.82 1.15
C GLY A 56 -5.62 -22.33 -0.30
N GLN A 57 -6.59 -21.46 -0.58
CA GLN A 57 -6.77 -20.76 -1.84
C GLN A 57 -5.71 -19.67 -1.96
N ASN A 58 -5.17 -19.51 -3.16
CA ASN A 58 -4.15 -18.51 -3.49
C ASN A 58 -4.66 -17.05 -3.39
N PHE A 59 -5.96 -16.84 -3.19
CA PHE A 59 -6.56 -15.53 -2.98
C PHE A 59 -7.70 -15.62 -1.96
N VAL A 60 -7.49 -15.03 -0.80
CA VAL A 60 -8.46 -15.02 0.30
C VAL A 60 -9.44 -13.86 0.12
N PRO A 61 -10.77 -14.08 0.14
CA PRO A 61 -11.75 -13.00 0.02
C PRO A 61 -11.57 -11.96 1.13
N SER A 62 -11.69 -10.67 0.82
CA SER A 62 -11.61 -9.59 1.81
C SER A 62 -12.98 -9.03 2.21
N TYR A 63 -13.04 -8.40 3.38
CA TYR A 63 -14.20 -7.57 3.77
C TYR A 63 -14.36 -6.38 2.82
N PRO A 64 -15.60 -5.91 2.57
CA PRO A 64 -15.83 -4.72 1.75
C PRO A 64 -15.16 -3.48 2.35
N ALA A 65 -14.54 -2.68 1.50
CA ALA A 65 -13.86 -1.44 1.86
C ALA A 65 -13.96 -0.41 0.71
N THR A 66 -13.64 0.85 0.97
CA THR A 66 -13.57 1.84 -0.11
C THR A 66 -12.35 1.59 -0.98
N CYS A 67 -12.56 1.42 -2.29
CA CYS A 67 -11.49 1.35 -3.26
C CYS A 67 -11.23 2.74 -3.84
N PHE A 68 -10.26 3.45 -3.27
CA PHE A 68 -9.80 4.73 -3.81
C PHE A 68 -9.08 4.55 -5.15
N PRO A 69 -8.95 5.61 -5.97
CA PRO A 69 -8.12 5.56 -7.17
C PRO A 69 -6.70 5.11 -6.83
N THR A 70 -6.08 4.36 -7.74
CA THR A 70 -4.70 3.91 -7.54
C THR A 70 -3.75 5.10 -7.38
N ALA A 71 -2.61 4.92 -6.70
CA ALA A 71 -1.64 5.99 -6.48
C ALA A 71 -1.20 6.68 -7.78
N SER A 72 -1.11 5.92 -8.88
CA SER A 72 -0.81 6.46 -10.20
C SER A 72 -1.83 7.48 -10.72
N ALA A 73 -3.10 7.28 -10.38
CA ALA A 73 -4.16 8.23 -10.68
C ALA A 73 -4.15 9.39 -9.67
N LEU A 74 -4.05 9.09 -8.37
CA LEU A 74 -4.04 10.11 -7.32
C LEU A 74 -2.89 11.13 -7.47
N ALA A 75 -1.73 10.70 -7.96
CA ALA A 75 -0.62 11.60 -8.24
C ALA A 75 -0.98 12.66 -9.30
N CYS A 76 -1.87 12.35 -10.24
CA CYS A 76 -2.34 13.29 -11.26
C CYS A 76 -3.22 14.41 -10.71
N SER A 77 -3.71 14.30 -9.46
CA SER A 77 -4.44 15.38 -8.80
C SER A 77 -3.54 16.54 -8.38
N TRP A 78 -2.25 16.28 -8.14
CA TRP A 78 -1.31 17.24 -7.52
C TRP A 78 -1.85 17.87 -6.22
N ASN A 79 -2.76 17.18 -5.52
CA ASN A 79 -3.53 17.73 -4.42
C ASN A 79 -3.15 17.08 -3.08
N ARG A 80 -2.34 17.78 -2.30
CA ARG A 80 -1.88 17.34 -0.97
C ARG A 80 -3.04 17.19 0.02
N ASP A 81 -4.03 18.07 -0.03
CA ASP A 81 -5.16 18.07 0.89
C ASP A 81 -6.08 16.87 0.59
N LEU A 82 -6.30 16.56 -0.68
CA LEU A 82 -7.02 15.35 -1.09
C LEU A 82 -6.36 14.08 -0.56
N LEU A 83 -5.04 13.97 -0.62
CA LEU A 83 -4.34 12.79 -0.09
C LEU A 83 -4.39 12.71 1.44
N TYR A 84 -4.43 13.85 2.13
CA TYR A 84 -4.68 13.89 3.57
C TYR A 84 -6.10 13.39 3.89
N GLU A 85 -7.12 13.90 3.20
CA GLU A 85 -8.53 13.47 3.36
C GLU A 85 -8.68 11.95 3.09
N ILE A 86 -8.02 11.42 2.05
CA ILE A 86 -8.01 9.99 1.75
C ILE A 86 -7.33 9.20 2.88
N GLY A 87 -6.21 9.70 3.41
CA GLY A 87 -5.54 9.10 4.54
C GLY A 87 -6.44 9.00 5.78
N GLU A 88 -7.19 10.07 6.08
CA GLU A 88 -8.17 10.07 7.17
C GLU A 88 -9.25 9.00 6.97
N ALA A 89 -9.85 8.92 5.78
CA ALA A 89 -10.88 7.94 5.47
C ALA A 89 -10.36 6.49 5.58
N LEU A 90 -9.15 6.22 5.08
CA LEU A 90 -8.52 4.90 5.22
C LEU A 90 -8.30 4.51 6.67
N ALA A 91 -7.89 5.45 7.52
CA ALA A 91 -7.72 5.20 8.94
C ALA A 91 -9.06 4.95 9.64
N GLU A 92 -10.13 5.67 9.27
CA GLU A 92 -11.48 5.42 9.78
C GLU A 92 -11.95 3.99 9.47
N GLU A 93 -11.68 3.47 8.27
CA GLU A 93 -11.96 2.05 7.95
C GLU A 93 -11.09 1.09 8.77
N CYS A 94 -9.81 1.41 8.97
CA CYS A 94 -8.92 0.61 9.82
C CYS A 94 -9.40 0.55 11.27
N LEU A 95 -9.89 1.67 11.82
CA LEU A 95 -10.43 1.75 13.18
C LEU A 95 -11.65 0.84 13.35
N GLN A 96 -12.62 0.89 12.42
CA GLN A 96 -13.77 -0.02 12.45
C GLN A 96 -13.33 -1.49 12.38
N GLU A 97 -12.33 -1.79 11.57
CA GLU A 97 -11.89 -3.17 11.33
C GLU A 97 -10.83 -3.68 12.34
N GLY A 98 -10.43 -2.87 13.33
CA GLY A 98 -9.44 -3.24 14.33
C GLY A 98 -8.00 -3.37 13.80
N VAL A 99 -7.69 -2.69 12.69
CA VAL A 99 -6.37 -2.68 12.05
C VAL A 99 -5.54 -1.52 12.59
N SER A 100 -4.35 -1.83 13.10
CA SER A 100 -3.45 -0.82 13.69
C SER A 100 -2.45 -0.23 12.71
N VAL A 101 -2.10 -0.96 11.64
CA VAL A 101 -1.19 -0.46 10.59
C VAL A 101 -1.73 -0.85 9.22
N ILE A 102 -1.95 0.14 8.36
CA ILE A 102 -2.23 -0.09 6.94
C ILE A 102 -0.92 -0.15 6.16
N LEU A 103 -0.75 -1.18 5.31
CA LEU A 103 0.48 -1.40 4.55
C LEU A 103 0.52 -0.52 3.31
N GLY A 104 0.74 0.78 3.50
CA GLY A 104 0.95 1.76 2.45
C GLY A 104 1.32 3.13 3.04
N PRO A 105 1.67 4.11 2.19
CA PRO A 105 1.58 4.05 0.73
C PRO A 105 2.83 3.44 0.07
N GLY A 106 2.68 3.06 -1.20
CA GLY A 106 3.78 2.61 -2.06
C GLY A 106 4.42 3.78 -2.82
N VAL A 107 5.74 3.96 -2.71
CA VAL A 107 6.44 5.16 -3.22
C VAL A 107 7.67 4.84 -4.06
N ASN A 108 7.81 3.60 -4.55
CA ASN A 108 8.89 3.26 -5.45
C ASN A 108 8.79 4.09 -6.75
N ILE A 109 9.91 4.64 -7.19
CA ILE A 109 9.98 5.44 -8.41
C ILE A 109 9.59 4.63 -9.65
N LYS A 110 8.78 5.21 -10.53
CA LYS A 110 8.43 4.64 -11.83
C LYS A 110 9.59 4.75 -12.83
N ARG A 111 10.70 4.06 -12.55
CA ARG A 111 11.91 4.08 -13.41
C ARG A 111 11.61 3.65 -14.85
N SER A 112 10.73 2.66 -15.01
CA SER A 112 10.31 2.13 -16.29
C SER A 112 8.79 2.03 -16.31
N PRO A 113 8.11 2.38 -17.42
CA PRO A 113 6.67 2.23 -17.53
C PRO A 113 6.22 0.76 -17.45
N LEU A 114 7.13 -0.20 -17.66
CA LEU A 114 6.85 -1.64 -17.68
C LEU A 114 6.81 -2.31 -16.30
N CYS A 115 7.08 -1.58 -15.22
CA CYS A 115 7.00 -2.16 -13.89
C CYS A 115 5.54 -2.54 -13.57
N GLY A 116 5.32 -3.81 -13.23
CA GLY A 116 3.99 -4.38 -12.98
C GLY A 116 3.22 -3.73 -11.82
N ARG A 117 3.92 -3.00 -10.93
CA ARG A 117 3.33 -2.31 -9.77
C ARG A 117 3.24 -0.79 -9.94
N ASN A 118 3.55 -0.25 -11.11
CA ASN A 118 3.46 1.21 -11.35
C ASN A 118 2.08 1.81 -11.03
N PHE A 119 1.00 1.04 -11.12
CA PHE A 119 -0.33 1.53 -10.75
C PHE A 119 -0.39 1.91 -9.25
N GLU A 120 0.33 1.20 -8.39
CA GLU A 120 0.34 1.38 -6.94
C GLU A 120 1.34 2.45 -6.46
N TYR A 121 2.19 2.96 -7.36
CA TYR A 121 3.17 4.02 -7.08
C TYR A 121 2.71 5.38 -7.63
N PHE A 122 3.13 6.46 -6.98
CA PHE A 122 2.69 7.81 -7.35
C PHE A 122 3.30 8.31 -8.66
N SER A 123 4.62 8.47 -8.74
CA SER A 123 5.28 9.17 -9.86
C SER A 123 6.67 8.62 -10.20
N GLU A 124 7.20 9.05 -11.34
CA GLU A 124 8.63 9.00 -11.65
C GLU A 124 9.41 10.14 -10.98
N ASP A 125 8.73 11.22 -10.59
CA ASP A 125 9.32 12.39 -9.94
C ASP A 125 9.38 12.23 -8.40
N PRO A 126 10.57 12.32 -7.79
CA PRO A 126 10.74 12.13 -6.34
C PRO A 126 10.08 13.22 -5.51
N TYR A 127 9.99 14.46 -6.01
CA TYR A 127 9.41 15.58 -5.26
C TYR A 127 7.89 15.40 -5.13
N LEU A 128 7.20 15.15 -6.23
CA LEU A 128 5.76 14.83 -6.23
C LEU A 128 5.48 13.63 -5.34
N CYS A 129 6.25 12.54 -5.48
CA CYS A 129 6.14 11.37 -4.62
C CYS A 129 6.26 11.75 -3.14
N GLY A 130 7.28 12.53 -2.75
CA GLY A 130 7.50 12.94 -1.37
C GLY A 130 6.35 13.79 -0.80
N GLU A 131 5.84 14.76 -1.56
CA GLU A 131 4.75 15.65 -1.14
C GLU A 131 3.45 14.86 -0.86
N VAL A 132 2.99 14.07 -1.83
CA VAL A 132 1.71 13.35 -1.71
C VAL A 132 1.76 12.22 -0.69
N THR A 133 2.93 11.56 -0.56
CA THR A 133 3.18 10.54 0.46
C THR A 133 3.12 11.11 1.86
N THR A 134 3.77 12.25 2.08
CA THR A 134 3.81 12.91 3.39
C THR A 134 2.40 13.31 3.83
N SER A 135 1.59 13.86 2.91
CA SER A 135 0.18 14.17 3.18
C SER A 135 -0.65 12.94 3.51
N TYR A 136 -0.52 11.86 2.73
CA TYR A 136 -1.21 10.60 3.00
C TYR A 136 -0.87 10.06 4.39
N ILE A 137 0.42 10.00 4.75
CA ILE A 137 0.86 9.47 6.06
C ILE A 137 0.31 10.32 7.19
N ARG A 138 0.37 11.65 7.06
CA ARG A 138 -0.21 12.56 8.07
C ARG A 138 -1.71 12.34 8.23
N GLY A 139 -2.45 12.18 7.13
CA GLY A 139 -3.88 11.90 7.15
C GLY A 139 -4.20 10.63 7.93
N VAL A 140 -3.56 9.51 7.60
CA VAL A 140 -3.77 8.23 8.30
C VAL A 140 -3.40 8.34 9.78
N GLN A 141 -2.22 8.86 10.09
CA GLN A 141 -1.73 8.93 11.47
C GLN A 141 -2.47 9.94 12.34
N SER A 142 -3.13 10.94 11.75
CA SER A 142 -3.98 11.90 12.49
C SER A 142 -5.16 11.22 13.21
N LYS A 143 -5.58 10.05 12.73
CA LYS A 143 -6.68 9.26 13.31
C LYS A 143 -6.20 8.16 14.26
N GLY A 144 -4.89 8.06 14.50
CA GLY A 144 -4.31 7.07 15.41
C GLY A 144 -4.06 5.69 14.78
N VAL A 145 -3.95 5.62 13.45
CA VAL A 145 -3.58 4.39 12.73
C VAL A 145 -2.18 4.57 12.12
N GLY A 146 -1.35 3.54 12.16
CA GLY A 146 -0.01 3.59 11.56
C GLY A 146 -0.02 3.33 10.05
N THR A 147 0.99 3.85 9.37
CA THR A 147 1.29 3.51 7.97
C THR A 147 2.55 2.66 7.86
N SER A 148 2.64 1.83 6.82
CA SER A 148 3.88 1.17 6.40
C SER A 148 4.34 1.70 5.04
N LEU A 149 5.27 2.68 5.07
CA LEU A 149 5.83 3.27 3.86
C LEU A 149 6.68 2.22 3.12
N LYS A 150 6.38 1.97 1.83
CA LYS A 150 6.93 0.82 1.10
C LYS A 150 7.30 1.11 -0.35
N HIS A 151 8.17 0.34 -1.00
CA HIS A 151 9.08 -0.68 -0.43
C HIS A 151 10.50 -0.10 -0.41
N PHE A 152 11.13 -0.11 0.75
CA PHE A 152 12.40 0.55 1.00
C PHE A 152 13.58 -0.40 0.73
N ALA A 153 14.34 -0.27 -0.36
CA ALA A 153 14.22 0.69 -1.45
C ALA A 153 14.48 0.04 -2.83
N VAL A 154 14.27 0.82 -3.89
CA VAL A 154 14.64 0.45 -5.27
C VAL A 154 13.92 -0.81 -5.81
N ASN A 155 12.72 -1.11 -5.31
CA ASN A 155 11.85 -2.16 -5.84
C ASN A 155 11.08 -1.67 -7.08
N ASN A 156 11.79 -1.41 -8.18
CA ASN A 156 11.22 -0.74 -9.37
C ASN A 156 10.87 -1.70 -10.52
N GLN A 157 10.86 -3.02 -10.27
CA GLN A 157 10.43 -4.04 -11.23
C GLN A 157 10.01 -5.34 -10.55
N GLU A 158 8.99 -6.00 -11.09
CA GLU A 158 8.53 -7.29 -10.57
C GLU A 158 9.38 -8.47 -11.04
N TYR A 159 9.98 -8.36 -12.22
CA TYR A 159 10.81 -9.42 -12.78
C TYR A 159 11.98 -9.73 -11.86
N ARG A 160 11.97 -10.94 -11.28
CA ARG A 160 12.96 -11.47 -10.33
C ARG A 160 13.14 -10.60 -9.08
N ARG A 161 12.10 -9.89 -8.62
CA ARG A 161 12.17 -8.98 -7.46
C ARG A 161 12.83 -9.57 -6.20
N MET A 162 12.69 -10.88 -5.96
CA MET A 162 13.28 -11.57 -4.81
C MET A 162 14.76 -11.96 -4.96
N SER A 163 15.38 -11.72 -6.12
CA SER A 163 16.78 -12.15 -6.37
C SER A 163 17.62 -11.15 -7.15
N ILE A 164 17.02 -10.15 -7.79
CA ILE A 164 17.75 -9.13 -8.53
C ILE A 164 18.61 -8.27 -7.60
N ASN A 165 19.78 -7.86 -8.09
CA ASN A 165 20.60 -6.82 -7.47
C ASN A 165 20.44 -5.53 -8.28
N ALA A 166 19.77 -4.54 -7.69
CA ALA A 166 19.74 -3.20 -8.23
C ALA A 166 21.09 -2.52 -7.94
N VAL A 167 21.85 -2.21 -9.00
CA VAL A 167 23.12 -1.50 -8.91
C VAL A 167 22.86 -0.03 -9.24
N VAL A 168 23.04 0.84 -8.25
CA VAL A 168 22.70 2.26 -8.31
C VAL A 168 23.82 3.06 -7.66
N ASP A 169 24.30 4.10 -8.34
CA ASP A 169 25.28 5.01 -7.74
C ASP A 169 24.64 5.86 -6.62
N GLU A 170 25.47 6.35 -5.70
CA GLU A 170 24.99 7.07 -4.52
C GLU A 170 24.16 8.31 -4.86
N ARG A 171 24.51 9.01 -5.94
CA ARG A 171 23.80 10.22 -6.35
C ARG A 171 22.38 9.87 -6.80
N ALA A 172 22.22 8.92 -7.70
CA ALA A 172 20.90 8.46 -8.14
C ALA A 172 20.10 7.85 -6.97
N LEU A 173 20.77 7.09 -6.08
CA LEU A 173 20.15 6.53 -4.89
C LEU A 173 19.51 7.64 -4.03
N ARG A 174 20.28 8.69 -3.71
CA ARG A 174 19.84 9.81 -2.88
C ARG A 174 18.81 10.71 -3.56
N GLU A 175 19.12 11.20 -4.76
CA GLU A 175 18.30 12.22 -5.46
C GLU A 175 16.98 11.66 -6.01
N ILE A 176 16.91 10.36 -6.33
CA ILE A 176 15.75 9.76 -7.00
C ILE A 176 15.03 8.77 -6.09
N TYR A 177 15.72 7.70 -5.67
CA TYR A 177 15.03 6.56 -5.06
C TYR A 177 14.74 6.74 -3.58
N LEU A 178 15.55 7.50 -2.86
CA LEU A 178 15.44 7.72 -1.43
C LEU A 178 14.74 9.03 -1.07
N SER A 179 14.74 10.03 -1.95
CA SER A 179 14.22 11.38 -1.65
C SER A 179 12.77 11.39 -1.14
N ALA A 180 11.87 10.59 -1.72
CA ALA A 180 10.49 10.51 -1.23
C ALA A 180 10.38 9.85 0.17
N PHE A 181 11.22 8.85 0.44
CA PHE A 181 11.29 8.22 1.77
C PHE A 181 11.88 9.16 2.81
N GLU A 182 12.98 9.84 2.49
CA GLU A 182 13.65 10.81 3.36
C GLU A 182 12.65 11.87 3.83
N ARG A 183 11.91 12.44 2.88
CA ARG A 183 10.91 13.46 3.17
C ARG A 183 9.83 12.94 4.11
N ALA A 184 9.22 11.81 3.78
CA ALA A 184 8.17 11.21 4.59
C ALA A 184 8.66 10.88 6.01
N VAL A 185 9.90 10.40 6.16
CA VAL A 185 10.54 10.16 7.45
C VAL A 185 10.70 11.46 8.23
N LYS A 186 11.32 12.48 7.65
CA LYS A 186 11.60 13.74 8.33
C LYS A 186 10.35 14.54 8.66
N GLU A 187 9.30 14.46 7.84
CA GLU A 187 8.13 15.31 7.94
C GLU A 187 6.88 14.65 8.51
N ALA A 188 6.78 13.31 8.49
CA ALA A 188 5.59 12.58 8.93
C ALA A 188 5.87 11.40 9.86
N GLN A 189 7.11 10.91 9.96
CA GLN A 189 7.51 9.78 10.83
C GLN A 189 6.52 8.60 10.75
N PRO A 190 6.47 7.86 9.61
CA PRO A 190 5.57 6.73 9.48
C PRO A 190 5.86 5.69 10.56
N TRP A 191 4.83 5.16 11.22
CA TRP A 191 5.01 4.20 12.32
C TRP A 191 5.83 2.99 11.90
N THR A 192 5.67 2.56 10.65
CA THR A 192 6.48 1.51 10.06
C THR A 192 7.00 1.84 8.66
N ILE A 193 8.11 1.20 8.28
CA ILE A 193 8.64 1.16 6.92
C ILE A 193 8.78 -0.31 6.53
N MET A 194 8.36 -0.67 5.32
CA MET A 194 8.53 -2.01 4.79
C MET A 194 9.75 -2.07 3.88
N CYS A 195 10.72 -2.93 4.18
CA CYS A 195 11.88 -3.12 3.31
C CYS A 195 11.49 -3.84 2.01
N ALA A 196 12.26 -3.63 0.95
CA ALA A 196 12.06 -4.28 -0.34
C ALA A 196 12.60 -5.72 -0.38
N TYR A 197 12.13 -6.49 -1.38
CA TYR A 197 12.61 -7.84 -1.67
C TYR A 197 14.02 -7.89 -2.28
N ASN A 198 14.37 -6.92 -3.12
CA ASN A 198 15.57 -6.98 -3.95
C ASN A 198 16.84 -6.72 -3.14
N ARG A 199 17.97 -7.04 -3.76
CA ARG A 199 19.28 -6.53 -3.33
C ARG A 199 19.49 -5.11 -3.85
N LEU A 200 20.21 -4.31 -3.08
CA LEU A 200 20.68 -2.99 -3.42
C LEU A 200 22.19 -2.96 -3.23
N ASN A 201 22.92 -2.80 -4.33
CA ASN A 201 24.39 -2.76 -4.34
C ASN A 201 25.07 -3.95 -3.64
N GLY A 202 24.46 -5.15 -3.69
CA GLY A 202 25.03 -6.40 -3.20
C GLY A 202 24.20 -7.08 -2.11
N ASP A 203 23.70 -6.31 -1.14
CA ASP A 203 22.96 -6.83 0.01
C ASP A 203 21.45 -6.71 -0.18
N TYR A 204 20.69 -7.66 0.35
CA TYR A 204 19.23 -7.59 0.39
C TYR A 204 18.77 -6.42 1.24
N CYS A 205 17.70 -5.73 0.83
CA CYS A 205 17.26 -4.52 1.55
C CYS A 205 16.86 -4.81 3.01
N SER A 206 16.41 -6.03 3.34
CA SER A 206 16.15 -6.52 4.70
C SER A 206 17.40 -6.72 5.55
N GLU A 207 18.57 -6.87 4.93
CA GLU A 207 19.86 -7.13 5.55
C GLU A 207 20.90 -6.02 5.29
N ASN A 208 20.48 -4.88 4.72
CA ASN A 208 21.37 -3.82 4.31
C ASN A 208 21.50 -2.77 5.42
N LYS A 209 22.60 -2.84 6.20
CA LYS A 209 22.86 -1.91 7.32
C LYS A 209 23.03 -0.46 6.88
N HIS A 210 23.67 -0.25 5.73
CA HIS A 210 23.82 1.08 5.15
C HIS A 210 22.45 1.74 4.93
N LEU A 211 21.51 0.97 4.37
CA LEU A 211 20.14 1.43 4.13
C LEU A 211 19.31 1.59 5.42
N LEU A 212 19.21 0.55 6.25
CA LEU A 212 18.24 0.47 7.35
C LEU A 212 18.69 1.15 8.65
N THR A 213 19.99 1.36 8.84
CA THR A 213 20.54 2.00 10.04
C THR A 213 21.24 3.31 9.69
N GLU A 214 22.28 3.27 8.86
CA GLU A 214 23.12 4.46 8.63
C GLU A 214 22.31 5.59 7.97
N ILE A 215 21.67 5.31 6.83
CA ILE A 215 20.81 6.28 6.15
C ILE A 215 19.53 6.53 6.97
N LEU A 216 18.75 5.47 7.19
CA LEU A 216 17.40 5.62 7.69
C LEU A 216 17.34 6.17 9.12
N ARG A 217 18.24 5.73 10.01
CA ARG A 217 18.17 6.08 11.44
C ARG A 217 19.21 7.13 11.81
N ASP A 218 20.46 6.94 11.43
CA ASP A 218 21.55 7.83 11.88
C ASP A 218 21.50 9.17 11.14
N GLU A 219 21.26 9.16 9.82
CA GLU A 219 21.15 10.40 9.03
C GLU A 219 19.75 11.03 9.08
N TRP A 220 18.67 10.24 8.93
CA TRP A 220 17.31 10.80 8.84
C TRP A 220 16.55 10.85 10.16
N GLY A 221 17.05 10.19 11.22
CA GLY A 221 16.39 10.19 12.52
C GLY A 221 15.10 9.39 12.57
N TYR A 222 14.99 8.29 11.81
CA TYR A 222 13.79 7.45 11.85
C TYR A 222 13.62 6.71 13.20
N THR A 223 12.48 6.93 13.86
CA THR A 223 12.20 6.37 15.18
C THR A 223 11.20 5.20 15.19
N GLY A 224 10.57 4.90 14.05
CA GLY A 224 9.60 3.82 13.90
C GLY A 224 10.25 2.45 13.68
N SER A 225 9.40 1.47 13.37
CA SER A 225 9.79 0.08 13.17
C SER A 225 9.97 -0.27 11.70
N VAL A 226 11.03 -1.00 11.35
CA VAL A 226 11.19 -1.56 10.00
C VAL A 226 10.66 -2.99 9.99
N MET A 227 9.75 -3.28 9.06
CA MET A 227 9.23 -4.63 8.81
C MET A 227 9.69 -5.15 7.46
N SER A 228 9.71 -6.47 7.29
CA SER A 228 10.00 -7.07 5.99
C SER A 228 8.78 -7.01 5.07
N ASP A 229 9.01 -6.99 3.76
CA ASP A 229 8.01 -7.55 2.83
C ASP A 229 7.88 -9.06 3.10
N TRP A 230 6.79 -9.68 2.63
CA TRP A 230 6.41 -11.04 2.99
C TRP A 230 7.43 -12.05 2.48
N GLY A 231 8.27 -12.59 3.37
CA GLY A 231 9.34 -13.54 3.03
C GLY A 231 10.60 -12.89 2.46
N ALA A 232 10.83 -11.58 2.70
CA ALA A 232 12.02 -10.88 2.21
C ALA A 232 13.29 -11.13 3.06
N VAL A 233 13.18 -11.82 4.19
CA VAL A 233 14.32 -12.04 5.10
C VAL A 233 15.04 -13.33 4.76
N ASN A 234 16.34 -13.23 4.52
CA ASN A 234 17.22 -14.36 4.20
C ASN A 234 18.00 -14.80 5.45
N GLU A 235 18.58 -13.83 6.18
CA GLU A 235 19.48 -14.09 7.31
C GLU A 235 19.03 -13.34 8.57
N ARG A 236 18.29 -14.02 9.46
CA ARG A 236 17.59 -13.38 10.59
C ARG A 236 18.46 -12.54 11.51
N ALA A 237 19.61 -13.07 11.92
CA ALA A 237 20.51 -12.34 12.81
C ALA A 237 21.12 -11.11 12.13
N GLN A 238 21.48 -11.25 10.85
CA GLN A 238 22.02 -10.13 10.04
C GLN A 238 20.96 -9.06 9.80
N ALA A 239 19.70 -9.46 9.55
CA ALA A 239 18.60 -8.52 9.35
C ALA A 239 18.36 -7.66 10.60
N LEU A 240 18.30 -8.28 11.78
CA LEU A 240 18.19 -7.55 13.06
C LEU A 240 19.37 -6.63 13.31
N PHE A 241 20.60 -7.13 13.08
CA PHE A 241 21.81 -6.32 13.19
C PHE A 241 21.80 -5.11 12.24
N SER A 242 21.21 -5.27 11.06
CA SER A 242 21.14 -4.23 10.04
C SER A 242 20.05 -3.18 10.32
N GLY A 243 19.07 -3.51 11.17
CA GLY A 243 18.02 -2.57 11.60
C GLY A 243 16.58 -2.99 11.26
N LEU A 244 16.37 -4.20 10.75
CA LEU A 244 15.03 -4.79 10.56
C LEU A 244 14.47 -5.23 11.93
N ASP A 245 13.31 -4.71 12.32
CA ASP A 245 12.71 -5.00 13.63
C ASP A 245 11.74 -6.20 13.57
N LEU A 246 10.93 -6.31 12.50
CA LEU A 246 9.86 -7.32 12.37
C LEU A 246 9.94 -8.12 11.06
N GLU A 247 10.00 -9.45 11.15
CA GLU A 247 9.80 -10.34 10.01
C GLU A 247 8.31 -10.66 9.82
N MET A 248 7.85 -10.55 8.57
CA MET A 248 6.52 -10.97 8.10
C MET A 248 6.65 -11.92 6.89
N PRO A 249 5.75 -12.90 6.71
CA PRO A 249 4.73 -13.32 7.67
C PRO A 249 5.33 -14.10 8.85
N GLY A 250 4.50 -14.40 9.84
CA GLY A 250 4.82 -15.31 10.93
C GLY A 250 4.82 -16.80 10.55
N GLY A 251 4.87 -17.65 11.59
CA GLY A 251 4.68 -19.10 11.48
C GLY A 251 5.95 -19.95 11.43
N ASN A 252 7.14 -19.35 11.21
CA ASN A 252 8.40 -20.09 11.19
C ASN A 252 9.16 -19.97 12.52
N ARG A 253 9.00 -20.96 13.42
CA ARG A 253 9.72 -21.01 14.71
C ARG A 253 11.23 -21.13 14.55
N ASP A 254 11.73 -21.65 13.43
CA ASP A 254 13.17 -21.78 13.21
C ASP A 254 13.85 -20.41 13.10
N ASN A 255 13.13 -19.39 12.62
CA ASN A 255 13.68 -18.04 12.50
C ASN A 255 13.87 -17.37 13.86
N ASP A 256 12.96 -17.55 14.81
CA ASP A 256 13.15 -17.09 16.20
C ASP A 256 14.36 -17.79 16.85
N GLN A 257 14.53 -19.09 16.60
CA GLN A 257 15.65 -19.87 17.10
C GLN A 257 17.01 -19.41 16.54
N LYS A 258 17.06 -18.92 15.29
CA LYS A 258 18.28 -18.32 14.74
C LYS A 258 18.71 -17.09 15.53
N ILE A 259 17.76 -16.25 15.97
CA ILE A 259 18.03 -15.07 16.80
C ILE A 259 18.55 -15.51 18.16
N ILE A 260 17.85 -16.42 18.83
CA ILE A 260 18.23 -16.94 20.16
C ILE A 260 19.65 -17.50 20.13
N ARG A 261 19.97 -18.35 19.15
CA ARG A 261 21.31 -18.95 19.00
C ARG A 261 22.38 -17.88 18.74
N ALA A 262 22.07 -16.88 17.91
CA ALA A 262 23.02 -15.80 17.61
C ALA A 262 23.34 -14.94 18.85
N VAL A 263 22.36 -14.73 19.75
CA VAL A 263 22.61 -14.06 21.03
C VAL A 263 23.43 -14.95 21.96
N GLN A 264 23.01 -16.20 22.15
CA GLN A 264 23.68 -17.14 23.06
C GLN A 264 25.14 -17.44 22.68
N ASN A 265 25.49 -17.40 21.40
CA ASN A 265 26.85 -17.61 20.91
C ASN A 265 27.65 -16.31 20.68
N GLY A 266 27.09 -15.15 21.03
CA GLY A 266 27.76 -13.85 20.95
C GLY A 266 27.88 -13.25 19.53
N LYS A 267 27.21 -13.83 18.52
CA LYS A 267 27.16 -13.26 17.16
C LYS A 267 26.24 -12.04 17.05
N LEU A 268 25.24 -11.93 17.93
CA LEU A 268 24.33 -10.80 18.03
C LEU A 268 24.31 -10.31 19.47
N ASP A 269 24.60 -9.03 19.69
CA ASP A 269 24.44 -8.42 21.01
C ASP A 269 22.94 -8.37 21.38
N GLU A 270 22.59 -8.83 22.57
CA GLU A 270 21.21 -8.77 23.08
C GLU A 270 20.69 -7.33 23.11
N GLU A 271 21.57 -6.33 23.22
CA GLU A 271 21.17 -4.92 23.18
C GLU A 271 20.61 -4.49 21.81
N VAL A 272 21.05 -5.12 20.71
CA VAL A 272 20.44 -4.91 19.38
C VAL A 272 19.01 -5.45 19.37
N LEU A 273 18.79 -6.61 19.98
CA LEU A 273 17.46 -7.19 20.12
C LEU A 273 16.57 -6.32 21.02
N ASN A 274 17.07 -5.83 22.16
CA ASN A 274 16.34 -4.93 23.05
C ASN A 274 15.86 -3.66 22.35
N LYS A 275 16.72 -3.04 21.52
CA LYS A 275 16.36 -1.85 20.73
C LYS A 275 15.23 -2.13 19.75
N SER A 276 15.26 -3.29 19.08
CA SER A 276 14.23 -3.70 18.13
C SER A 276 12.90 -3.95 18.87
N VAL A 277 12.94 -4.69 19.98
CA VAL A 277 11.79 -4.94 20.84
C VAL A 277 11.19 -3.64 21.38
N ALA A 278 12.00 -2.65 21.76
CA ALA A 278 11.50 -1.36 22.24
C ALA A 278 10.64 -0.63 21.19
N ARG A 279 11.08 -0.64 19.92
CA ARG A 279 10.32 -0.04 18.80
C ARG A 279 9.02 -0.80 18.54
N LEU A 280 9.06 -2.12 18.60
CA LEU A 280 7.86 -2.96 18.43
C LEU A 280 6.86 -2.79 19.58
N LEU A 281 7.33 -2.70 20.82
CA LEU A 281 6.46 -2.39 21.95
C LEU A 281 5.82 -1.00 21.81
N LYS A 282 6.58 0.02 21.36
CA LYS A 282 6.03 1.35 21.05
C LYS A 282 4.95 1.26 19.97
N LEU A 283 5.19 0.50 18.90
CA LEU A 283 4.21 0.27 17.83
C LEU A 283 2.94 -0.40 18.36
N ILE A 284 3.09 -1.52 19.08
CA ILE A 284 1.99 -2.29 19.65
C ILE A 284 1.15 -1.41 20.58
N PHE A 285 1.77 -0.72 21.53
CA PHE A 285 1.03 0.12 22.47
C PHE A 285 0.38 1.34 21.80
N SER A 286 1.01 1.93 20.77
CA SER A 286 0.37 3.00 19.99
C SER A 286 -0.87 2.49 19.25
N GLY A 287 -0.80 1.31 18.66
CA GLY A 287 -1.95 0.69 17.97
C GLY A 287 -3.10 0.37 18.93
N ILE A 288 -2.80 -0.08 20.14
CA ILE A 288 -3.80 -0.44 21.16
C ILE A 288 -4.43 0.79 21.79
N GLN A 289 -3.63 1.80 22.13
CA GLN A 289 -4.12 3.05 22.73
C GLN A 289 -5.12 3.77 21.81
N ASN A 290 -4.95 3.64 20.50
CA ASN A 290 -5.81 4.29 19.51
C ASN A 290 -6.97 3.41 19.01
N LYS A 291 -7.14 2.19 19.55
CA LYS A 291 -8.34 1.39 19.27
C LYS A 291 -9.58 2.15 19.70
N LYS A 292 -10.62 2.10 18.86
CA LYS A 292 -11.93 2.65 19.17
C LYS A 292 -12.96 1.53 19.09
N GLU A 293 -13.53 1.18 20.23
CA GLU A 293 -14.68 0.28 20.29
C GLU A 293 -15.88 0.96 19.62
N ASP A 294 -16.69 0.18 18.90
CA ASP A 294 -17.92 0.61 18.22
C ASP A 294 -17.77 1.78 17.23
N PHE A 295 -16.57 1.97 16.67
CA PHE A 295 -16.37 2.97 15.61
C PHE A 295 -16.95 2.48 14.28
N HIS A 296 -17.77 3.32 13.66
CA HIS A 296 -18.32 3.06 12.33
C HIS A 296 -17.98 4.21 11.37
N TYR A 297 -17.38 3.87 10.23
CA TYR A 297 -17.13 4.86 9.20
C TYR A 297 -18.39 5.12 8.36
N ASP A 298 -18.44 6.29 7.73
CA ASP A 298 -19.54 6.65 6.82
C ASP A 298 -19.19 6.22 5.39
N ALA A 299 -19.77 5.09 4.96
CA ALA A 299 -19.51 4.53 3.64
C ALA A 299 -19.98 5.43 2.48
N ASP A 300 -21.05 6.22 2.67
CA ASP A 300 -21.51 7.14 1.63
C ASP A 300 -20.56 8.33 1.49
N LYS A 301 -20.06 8.85 2.62
CA LYS A 301 -19.04 9.90 2.62
C LYS A 301 -17.73 9.42 2.00
N HIS A 302 -17.28 8.21 2.32
CA HIS A 302 -16.06 7.65 1.73
C HIS A 302 -16.22 7.41 0.22
N HIS A 303 -17.38 6.90 -0.22
CA HIS A 303 -17.67 6.75 -1.65
C HIS A 303 -17.69 8.10 -2.38
N ALA A 304 -18.29 9.13 -1.78
CA ALA A 304 -18.28 10.49 -2.32
C ALA A 304 -16.86 11.06 -2.43
N LEU A 305 -15.99 10.78 -1.45
CA LEU A 305 -14.58 11.16 -1.50
C LEU A 305 -13.83 10.40 -2.61
N ALA A 306 -14.03 9.09 -2.75
CA ALA A 306 -13.44 8.31 -3.84
C ALA A 306 -13.86 8.83 -5.22
N ARG A 307 -15.11 9.29 -5.35
CA ARG A 307 -15.61 9.95 -6.55
C ARG A 307 -14.95 11.30 -6.81
N LYS A 308 -14.82 12.16 -5.80
CA LYS A 308 -14.05 13.43 -5.88
C LYS A 308 -12.61 13.16 -6.31
N ALA A 309 -11.94 12.21 -5.65
CA ALA A 309 -10.58 11.82 -5.97
C ALA A 309 -10.43 11.32 -7.40
N SER A 310 -11.39 10.52 -7.89
CA SER A 310 -11.43 10.06 -9.28
C SER A 310 -11.54 11.23 -10.25
N ALA A 311 -12.43 12.19 -9.99
CA ALA A 311 -12.61 13.37 -10.84
C ALA A 311 -11.35 14.25 -10.90
N GLU A 312 -10.69 14.49 -9.76
CA GLU A 312 -9.44 15.28 -9.69
C GLU A 312 -8.23 14.54 -10.28
N SER A 313 -8.32 13.22 -10.47
CA SER A 313 -7.22 12.40 -11.00
C SER A 313 -7.27 12.19 -12.52
N ILE A 314 -8.36 12.61 -13.19
CA ILE A 314 -8.51 12.47 -14.64
C ILE A 314 -7.68 13.55 -15.36
N VAL A 315 -6.80 13.13 -16.27
CA VAL A 315 -6.00 14.04 -17.10
C VAL A 315 -6.62 14.14 -18.50
N LEU A 316 -7.07 15.34 -18.87
CA LEU A 316 -7.56 15.62 -20.23
C LEU A 316 -6.37 15.76 -21.20
N LEU A 317 -6.06 14.70 -21.93
CA LEU A 317 -4.92 14.67 -22.86
C LEU A 317 -5.16 15.44 -24.16
N LYS A 318 -6.40 15.44 -24.66
CA LYS A 318 -6.76 16.06 -25.94
C LYS A 318 -8.23 16.47 -25.93
N ASN A 319 -8.52 17.71 -26.35
CA ASN A 319 -9.88 18.21 -26.57
C ASN A 319 -9.91 19.05 -27.85
N LYS A 320 -10.07 18.39 -29.00
CA LYS A 320 -10.15 19.07 -30.29
C LYS A 320 -11.59 19.47 -30.57
N ASP A 321 -11.79 20.59 -31.25
CA ASP A 321 -13.09 21.06 -31.72
C ASP A 321 -14.13 21.23 -30.59
N SER A 322 -13.64 21.42 -29.36
CA SER A 322 -14.45 21.52 -28.14
C SER A 322 -15.45 20.36 -27.98
N ILE A 323 -15.03 19.14 -28.30
CA ILE A 323 -15.86 17.93 -28.18
C ILE A 323 -16.28 17.68 -26.72
N LEU A 324 -15.44 18.05 -25.75
CA LEU A 324 -15.80 18.08 -24.33
C LEU A 324 -16.03 19.54 -23.84
N PRO A 325 -17.00 19.77 -22.94
CA PRO A 325 -17.88 18.79 -22.28
C PRO A 325 -19.06 18.33 -23.15
N ILE A 326 -19.46 17.07 -23.00
CA ILE A 326 -20.68 16.51 -23.63
C ILE A 326 -21.92 17.11 -22.93
N LYS A 327 -22.93 17.48 -23.72
CA LYS A 327 -24.19 18.03 -23.22
C LYS A 327 -25.17 16.91 -22.83
N PRO A 328 -26.01 17.10 -21.79
CA PRO A 328 -26.94 16.07 -21.32
C PRO A 328 -28.03 15.62 -22.31
N ASP A 329 -28.25 16.34 -23.40
CA ASP A 329 -29.28 16.06 -24.41
C ASP A 329 -28.71 15.48 -25.71
N GLN A 330 -27.39 15.37 -25.84
CA GLN A 330 -26.74 14.82 -27.04
C GLN A 330 -27.03 13.34 -27.23
N LYS A 331 -27.08 12.90 -28.50
CA LYS A 331 -27.06 11.49 -28.88
C LYS A 331 -25.66 10.94 -28.76
N ILE A 332 -25.47 9.98 -27.86
CA ILE A 332 -24.16 9.45 -27.48
C ILE A 332 -24.13 7.96 -27.76
N THR A 333 -23.06 7.47 -28.39
CA THR A 333 -22.79 6.04 -28.45
C THR A 333 -21.59 5.71 -27.57
N VAL A 334 -21.82 4.94 -26.50
CA VAL A 334 -20.76 4.45 -25.62
C VAL A 334 -20.21 3.15 -26.17
N ILE A 335 -18.94 3.16 -26.60
CA ILE A 335 -18.26 1.99 -27.16
C ILE A 335 -17.17 1.52 -26.20
N GLY A 336 -17.21 0.23 -25.86
CA GLY A 336 -16.13 -0.43 -25.12
C GLY A 336 -16.58 -1.08 -23.82
N ASP A 337 -16.08 -2.28 -23.59
CA ASP A 337 -16.42 -3.14 -22.45
C ASP A 337 -16.12 -2.51 -21.08
N PHE A 338 -15.15 -1.58 -20.99
CA PHE A 338 -14.85 -0.87 -19.75
C PHE A 338 -15.94 0.09 -19.28
N ALA A 339 -16.82 0.54 -20.17
CA ALA A 339 -17.92 1.41 -19.77
C ALA A 339 -18.96 0.69 -18.90
N LYS A 340 -19.13 -0.63 -19.11
CA LYS A 340 -20.07 -1.47 -18.36
C LYS A 340 -19.38 -2.28 -17.26
N ILE A 341 -18.15 -2.76 -17.51
CA ILE A 341 -17.37 -3.53 -16.54
C ILE A 341 -16.06 -2.78 -16.28
N PRO A 342 -16.00 -1.87 -15.30
CA PRO A 342 -14.87 -0.95 -15.14
C PRO A 342 -13.55 -1.66 -14.81
N ARG A 343 -12.43 -1.07 -15.26
CA ARG A 343 -11.09 -1.35 -14.74
C ARG A 343 -10.68 -0.19 -13.86
N TYR A 344 -10.82 -0.37 -12.55
CA TYR A 344 -10.69 0.70 -11.55
C TYR A 344 -9.48 0.50 -10.62
N GLN A 345 -8.91 -0.70 -10.59
CA GLN A 345 -7.75 -1.05 -9.76
C GLN A 345 -6.81 -2.04 -10.49
N GLY A 346 -5.62 -2.21 -9.92
CA GLY A 346 -4.65 -3.22 -10.35
C GLY A 346 -4.93 -4.62 -9.78
N TYR A 347 -3.88 -5.42 -9.59
CA TYR A 347 -3.96 -6.80 -9.10
C TYR A 347 -2.85 -7.09 -8.07
N GLY A 348 -2.88 -8.27 -7.43
CA GLY A 348 -1.93 -8.65 -6.39
C GLY A 348 -2.42 -8.31 -4.99
N SER A 349 -1.51 -7.94 -4.10
CA SER A 349 -1.83 -7.64 -2.69
C SER A 349 -2.69 -6.38 -2.52
N SER A 350 -2.78 -5.53 -3.54
CA SER A 350 -3.55 -4.29 -3.54
C SER A 350 -5.04 -4.46 -3.86
N VAL A 351 -5.53 -5.68 -4.10
CA VAL A 351 -6.92 -5.90 -4.57
C VAL A 351 -7.92 -5.64 -3.45
N ILE A 352 -8.80 -4.66 -3.67
CA ILE A 352 -9.87 -4.29 -2.74
C ILE A 352 -11.18 -4.92 -3.20
N ASN A 353 -11.99 -5.40 -2.25
CA ASN A 353 -13.39 -5.75 -2.47
C ASN A 353 -14.22 -4.46 -2.25
N PRO A 354 -14.69 -3.76 -3.29
CA PRO A 354 -15.28 -2.44 -3.13
C PRO A 354 -16.65 -2.52 -2.45
N THR A 355 -16.90 -1.66 -1.46
CA THR A 355 -18.23 -1.47 -0.86
C THR A 355 -19.28 -1.07 -1.89
N ARG A 356 -18.89 -0.24 -2.86
CA ARG A 356 -19.73 0.23 -3.96
C ARG A 356 -18.85 0.49 -5.18
N LEU A 357 -19.36 0.19 -6.37
CA LEU A 357 -18.65 0.40 -7.62
C LEU A 357 -19.63 0.89 -8.68
N ASP A 358 -19.38 2.09 -9.20
CA ASP A 358 -20.15 2.68 -10.29
C ASP A 358 -19.51 2.29 -11.64
N CYS A 359 -20.32 2.13 -12.68
CA CYS A 359 -19.83 1.98 -14.06
C CYS A 359 -20.19 3.21 -14.90
N ALA A 360 -19.35 3.56 -15.86
CA ALA A 360 -19.50 4.78 -16.64
C ALA A 360 -20.84 4.82 -17.40
N LEU A 361 -21.29 3.70 -17.95
CA LEU A 361 -22.55 3.63 -18.69
C LEU A 361 -23.75 3.96 -17.80
N ASP A 362 -23.83 3.35 -16.62
CA ASP A 362 -24.95 3.59 -15.69
C ASP A 362 -24.94 5.03 -15.19
N GLU A 363 -23.76 5.60 -14.90
CA GLU A 363 -23.65 7.00 -14.52
C GLU A 363 -24.05 7.95 -15.65
N MET A 364 -23.63 7.69 -16.89
CA MET A 364 -24.03 8.50 -18.05
C MET A 364 -25.56 8.47 -18.26
N LEU A 365 -26.21 7.32 -18.04
CA LEU A 365 -27.67 7.22 -18.11
C LEU A 365 -28.36 8.04 -17.02
N LYS A 366 -27.83 8.10 -15.79
CA LYS A 366 -28.35 8.95 -14.71
C LYS A 366 -28.20 10.44 -15.00
N TYR A 367 -27.12 10.83 -15.68
CA TYR A 367 -26.82 12.23 -16.02
C TYR A 367 -27.52 12.72 -17.29
N SER A 368 -27.97 11.81 -18.16
CA SER A 368 -28.65 12.18 -19.40
C SER A 368 -30.04 12.74 -19.14
N SER A 369 -30.40 13.79 -19.87
CA SER A 369 -31.77 14.31 -19.90
C SER A 369 -32.71 13.46 -20.78
N ARG A 370 -32.14 12.58 -21.61
CA ARG A 370 -32.83 11.68 -22.55
C ARG A 370 -32.09 10.35 -22.60
N THR A 371 -32.51 9.38 -21.80
CA THR A 371 -31.82 8.07 -21.73
C THR A 371 -31.88 7.32 -23.04
N GLU A 372 -32.91 7.54 -23.86
CA GLU A 372 -33.06 6.99 -25.21
C GLU A 372 -32.00 7.49 -26.21
N ASN A 373 -31.31 8.60 -25.88
CA ASN A 373 -30.22 9.13 -26.68
C ASN A 373 -28.88 8.44 -26.41
N ILE A 374 -28.77 7.58 -25.41
CA ILE A 374 -27.55 6.82 -25.11
C ILE A 374 -27.69 5.41 -25.64
N THR A 375 -26.78 5.02 -26.54
CA THR A 375 -26.65 3.63 -26.99
C THR A 375 -25.32 3.04 -26.54
N TYR A 376 -25.25 1.71 -26.45
CA TYR A 376 -24.05 0.99 -26.04
C TYR A 376 -23.67 -0.08 -27.07
N ALA A 377 -22.38 -0.19 -27.36
CA ALA A 377 -21.80 -1.30 -28.09
C ALA A 377 -20.51 -1.77 -27.41
N GLN A 378 -20.33 -3.09 -27.27
CA GLN A 378 -19.16 -3.63 -26.58
C GLN A 378 -17.84 -3.42 -27.35
N GLY A 379 -17.88 -3.52 -28.68
CA GLY A 379 -16.73 -3.29 -29.57
C GLY A 379 -15.66 -4.39 -29.61
N TYR A 380 -15.25 -4.94 -28.46
CA TYR A 380 -14.13 -5.90 -28.39
C TYR A 380 -14.26 -6.95 -27.26
N LEU A 381 -13.43 -8.00 -27.31
CA LEU A 381 -13.29 -8.99 -26.24
C LEU A 381 -12.08 -8.68 -25.35
N ARG A 382 -12.27 -8.56 -24.04
CA ARG A 382 -11.23 -8.11 -23.09
C ARG A 382 -10.06 -9.08 -22.90
N ALA A 383 -10.33 -10.37 -22.77
CA ALA A 383 -9.32 -11.42 -22.56
C ALA A 383 -8.63 -11.87 -23.87
N THR A 384 -9.11 -11.29 -24.97
CA THR A 384 -8.82 -11.54 -26.39
C THR A 384 -7.80 -10.66 -27.09
N PRO A 385 -6.71 -11.12 -27.74
CA PRO A 385 -6.20 -10.35 -28.88
C PRO A 385 -7.04 -10.60 -30.15
N GLN A 386 -7.93 -11.60 -30.16
CA GLN A 386 -8.78 -11.88 -31.32
C GLN A 386 -9.82 -10.76 -31.56
N ILE A 387 -9.86 -10.29 -32.80
CA ILE A 387 -10.86 -9.33 -33.28
C ILE A 387 -12.14 -10.07 -33.65
N ARG A 388 -13.27 -9.52 -33.22
CA ARG A 388 -14.61 -10.03 -33.55
C ARG A 388 -15.29 -9.05 -34.48
N GLU A 389 -15.28 -9.35 -35.77
CA GLU A 389 -15.85 -8.49 -36.82
C GLU A 389 -17.32 -8.12 -36.56
N ASP A 390 -18.11 -9.02 -35.98
CA ASP A 390 -19.49 -8.75 -35.60
C ASP A 390 -19.63 -7.71 -34.48
N LEU A 391 -18.69 -7.65 -33.53
CA LEU A 391 -18.67 -6.63 -32.49
C LEU A 391 -18.19 -5.28 -33.02
N VAL A 392 -17.20 -5.29 -33.92
CA VAL A 392 -16.71 -4.10 -34.61
C VAL A 392 -17.83 -3.48 -35.45
N GLN A 393 -18.50 -4.27 -36.29
CA GLN A 393 -19.59 -3.80 -37.13
C GLN A 393 -20.73 -3.19 -36.31
N LYS A 394 -21.16 -3.84 -35.22
CA LYS A 394 -22.17 -3.30 -34.31
C LYS A 394 -21.76 -1.96 -33.70
N ALA A 395 -20.50 -1.82 -33.29
CA ALA A 395 -19.98 -0.57 -32.74
C ALA A 395 -19.95 0.54 -33.80
N CYS A 396 -19.51 0.24 -35.02
CA CYS A 396 -19.52 1.19 -36.14
C CYS A 396 -20.94 1.64 -36.51
N ASP A 397 -21.89 0.71 -36.56
CA ASP A 397 -23.29 1.03 -36.89
C ASP A 397 -23.94 1.91 -35.82
N ALA A 398 -23.67 1.64 -34.54
CA ALA A 398 -24.14 2.48 -33.44
C ALA A 398 -23.49 3.88 -33.46
N ALA A 399 -22.19 3.97 -33.76
CA ALA A 399 -21.47 5.24 -33.83
C ALA A 399 -21.99 6.18 -34.93
N ARG A 400 -22.40 5.63 -36.10
CA ARG A 400 -22.95 6.41 -37.22
C ARG A 400 -24.26 7.13 -36.89
N GLN A 401 -24.97 6.70 -35.85
CA GLN A 401 -26.25 7.27 -35.42
C GLN A 401 -26.11 8.27 -34.26
N ALA A 402 -24.89 8.50 -33.76
CA ALA A 402 -24.61 9.39 -32.64
C ALA A 402 -23.99 10.73 -33.08
N GLN A 403 -24.08 11.72 -32.19
CA GLN A 403 -23.38 13.00 -32.30
C GLN A 403 -21.98 12.94 -31.69
N VAL A 404 -21.77 12.04 -30.71
CA VAL A 404 -20.49 11.81 -30.02
C VAL A 404 -20.29 10.34 -29.70
#